data_AF-A0AAN4Z3E2-F1
#
_entry.id   AF-A0AAN4Z3E2-F1
#
_cell.length_a   1.000
_cell.length_b   1.000
_cell.length_c   1.000
_cell.angle_alpha   90.00
_cell.angle_beta   90.00
_cell.angle_gamma   90.00
#
_symmetry.space_group_name_H-M   'P 1'
#
loop_
_entity.id
_entity.type
_entity.pdbx_description
1 polymer ?
#
loop_
_entity_poly.entity_id
_entity_poly.type
_entity_poly.pdbx_seq_one_letter_code
_entity_poly.pdbx_strand_id
1 'polypeptide(L)'
;RTMRDLVFLASVVLTVYARVSFPYSEVLQASDLAGTEKVNFKCKNACRVYVDKPSDHHIITRHGNVITDFNTIVSGNVFAPAGFNLPPDDYVLENVGDMGLDFVLYIVDRTAPHFGSSVYVPQQNLGVAIKDRARFVTILSSFEAMWFSGFTGTFPEGFPRIYATGFDAAGDDMCNPVFQARSQHHAEKSWPTIPTAVLTVDFGFIGAHNVTVNRRKAKQPMKNGAVTTVYTSPGYVGCLFNSGQNYNSPVSNVEDSFAVISESLDINIVYDSLNANEALHFRVNDNNYNWAGGTYTSFSKYFGAGSFDVDLAWTRNTISSSWALQLDFGVEQPAAQTTTARSLSATPQITTQSVSLGTEYTKSTKRGDWSTTSTSRRSYTLFSAIVLVCIFA
;
A
#
# COMPACT_ATOMS: atom_id res chain seq x y z
N ARG A 1 8.88 42.84 34.47
CA ARG A 1 9.78 43.10 33.31
C ARG A 1 10.89 42.05 33.36
N THR A 2 10.95 41.02 32.55
CA THR A 2 10.14 40.54 31.42
C THR A 2 10.32 39.02 31.42
N MET A 3 9.27 38.29 31.76
CA MET A 3 9.07 36.92 31.27
C MET A 3 8.98 37.04 29.76
N ARG A 4 10.05 36.71 29.06
CA ARG A 4 10.07 36.63 27.61
C ARG A 4 10.91 35.42 27.24
N ASP A 5 10.23 34.51 26.55
CA ASP A 5 10.82 33.64 25.53
C ASP A 5 11.49 32.36 26.02
N LEU A 6 10.75 31.59 26.82
CA LEU A 6 10.84 30.13 26.76
C LEU A 6 9.48 29.55 26.36
N VAL A 7 8.99 29.97 25.19
CA VAL A 7 8.01 29.18 24.44
C VAL A 7 8.79 27.98 23.93
N PHE A 8 8.87 26.95 24.77
CA PHE A 8 9.14 25.59 24.32
C PHE A 8 7.96 25.25 23.40
N LEU A 9 8.13 25.60 22.13
CA LEU A 9 7.30 25.13 21.04
C LEU A 9 7.53 23.62 21.02
N ALA A 10 6.79 22.90 21.86
CA ALA A 10 6.38 21.55 21.55
C ALA A 10 5.57 21.70 20.27
N SER A 11 6.28 21.79 19.13
CA SER A 11 5.81 21.28 17.87
C SER A 11 5.54 19.81 18.13
N VAL A 12 4.39 19.53 18.74
CA VAL A 12 3.64 18.33 18.47
C VAL A 12 3.47 18.40 16.98
N VAL A 13 4.43 17.81 16.26
CA VAL A 13 4.26 17.43 14.87
C VAL A 13 3.17 16.37 14.97
N LEU A 14 1.92 16.85 15.05
CA LEU A 14 0.76 16.07 14.68
C LEU A 14 1.11 15.68 13.25
N THR A 15 1.66 14.48 13.11
CA THR A 15 1.77 13.81 11.82
C THR A 15 0.31 13.53 11.49
N VAL A 16 -0.36 14.54 10.92
CA VAL A 16 -1.69 14.40 10.39
C VAL A 16 -1.48 13.48 9.19
N TYR A 17 -1.63 12.17 9.41
CA TYR A 17 -1.77 11.24 8.32
C TYR A 17 -2.97 11.73 7.52
N ALA A 18 -2.69 12.25 6.33
CA ALA A 18 -3.71 12.81 5.49
C ALA A 18 -4.56 11.63 4.99
N ARG A 19 -5.79 11.54 5.50
CA ARG A 19 -6.78 10.56 5.07
C ARG A 19 -6.94 10.64 3.56
N VAL A 20 -7.07 9.48 2.92
CA VAL A 20 -7.28 9.42 1.47
C VAL A 20 -8.77 9.60 1.19
N SER A 21 -9.11 10.70 0.51
CA SER A 21 -10.50 11.04 0.16
C SER A 21 -10.66 11.32 -1.32
N PHE A 22 -11.56 10.59 -1.97
CA PHE A 22 -11.98 10.81 -3.34
C PHE A 22 -13.28 11.65 -3.36
N PRO A 23 -13.72 12.17 -4.52
CA PRO A 23 -14.96 12.95 -4.60
C PRO A 23 -16.19 12.22 -4.07
N TYR A 24 -16.24 10.89 -4.18
CA TYR A 24 -17.37 10.05 -3.79
C TYR A 24 -17.02 8.93 -2.81
N SER A 25 -15.77 8.88 -2.31
CA SER A 25 -15.38 7.86 -1.36
C SER A 25 -14.31 8.34 -0.39
N GLU A 26 -14.20 7.64 0.73
CA GLU A 26 -13.15 7.85 1.73
C GLU A 26 -12.55 6.49 2.09
N VAL A 27 -11.24 6.45 2.30
CA VAL A 27 -10.54 5.25 2.76
C VAL A 27 -9.94 5.53 4.12
N LEU A 28 -10.31 4.71 5.10
CA LEU A 28 -9.78 4.75 6.46
C LEU A 28 -8.91 3.52 6.71
N GLN A 29 -7.81 3.72 7.43
CA GLN A 29 -6.84 2.70 7.81
C GLN A 29 -6.51 2.81 9.30
N ALA A 30 -5.76 1.82 9.81
CA ALA A 30 -5.39 1.77 11.23
C ALA A 30 -4.66 3.04 11.72
N SER A 31 -3.89 3.71 10.86
CA SER A 31 -3.23 4.99 11.16
C SER A 31 -4.21 6.11 11.50
N ASP A 32 -5.45 6.06 11.00
CA ASP A 32 -6.46 7.11 11.23
C ASP A 32 -7.11 7.00 12.61
N LEU A 33 -6.95 5.87 13.30
CA LEU A 33 -7.36 5.65 14.69
C LEU A 33 -6.22 5.90 15.68
N ALA A 34 -4.99 6.11 15.20
CA ALA A 34 -3.81 6.22 16.04
C ALA A 34 -3.92 7.45 16.97
N GLY A 35 -3.99 7.19 18.27
CA GLY A 35 -4.03 8.22 19.33
C GLY A 35 -5.42 8.70 19.74
N THR A 36 -6.49 8.35 19.01
CA THR A 36 -7.86 8.77 19.36
C THR A 36 -8.83 7.60 19.55
N GLU A 37 -8.50 6.40 19.05
CA GLU A 37 -9.39 5.21 19.00
C GLU A 37 -10.71 5.44 18.25
N LYS A 38 -10.92 6.65 17.71
CA LYS A 38 -12.15 7.07 17.03
C LYS A 38 -11.83 7.93 15.83
N VAL A 39 -12.54 7.69 14.74
CA VAL A 39 -12.49 8.49 13.52
C VAL A 39 -13.88 8.73 12.96
N ASN A 40 -14.20 10.00 12.72
CA ASN A 40 -15.47 10.39 12.11
C ASN A 40 -15.37 10.27 10.57
N PHE A 41 -16.46 9.83 9.94
CA PHE A 41 -16.67 9.85 8.50
C PHE A 41 -18.14 10.17 8.18
N LYS A 42 -18.42 10.56 6.93
CA LYS A 42 -19.75 11.05 6.54
C LYS A 42 -20.35 10.24 5.40
N CYS A 43 -21.65 10.00 5.49
CA CYS A 43 -22.45 9.45 4.40
C CYS A 43 -23.52 10.44 3.98
N LYS A 44 -23.22 11.24 2.94
CA LYS A 44 -24.13 12.31 2.50
C LYS A 44 -25.38 11.77 1.81
N ASN A 45 -25.23 10.79 0.90
CA ASN A 45 -26.35 10.24 0.14
C ASN A 45 -26.59 8.75 0.40
N ALA A 46 -26.36 8.32 1.64
CA ALA A 46 -26.11 6.92 2.01
C ALA A 46 -24.79 6.41 1.42
N CYS A 47 -24.18 5.45 2.08
CA CYS A 47 -22.97 4.79 1.58
C CYS A 47 -23.13 3.29 1.56
N ARG A 48 -22.21 2.65 0.84
CA ARG A 48 -21.84 1.26 1.09
C ARG A 48 -20.42 1.23 1.62
N VAL A 49 -20.21 0.50 2.71
CA VAL A 49 -18.90 0.30 3.31
C VAL A 49 -18.41 -1.12 3.07
N TYR A 50 -17.11 -1.25 2.85
CA TYR A 50 -16.41 -2.50 2.65
C TYR A 50 -15.17 -2.53 3.54
N VAL A 51 -14.80 -3.70 4.03
CA VAL A 51 -13.57 -3.89 4.79
C VAL A 51 -12.80 -5.10 4.29
N ASP A 52 -11.48 -5.05 4.42
CA ASP A 52 -10.58 -6.10 3.92
C ASP A 52 -10.40 -7.28 4.89
N LYS A 53 -10.88 -7.18 6.13
CA LYS A 53 -10.80 -8.28 7.09
C LYS A 53 -11.89 -8.19 8.18
N PRO A 54 -12.32 -9.35 8.72
CA PRO A 54 -13.20 -9.39 9.88
C PRO A 54 -12.51 -8.84 11.14
N SER A 55 -13.29 -8.22 12.02
CA SER A 55 -12.88 -7.76 13.37
C SER A 55 -14.13 -7.51 14.21
N ASP A 56 -14.09 -7.93 15.48
CA ASP A 56 -15.06 -7.56 16.52
C ASP A 56 -14.64 -6.30 17.31
N HIS A 57 -13.35 -5.95 17.26
CA HIS A 57 -12.82 -4.72 17.87
C HIS A 57 -13.14 -3.43 17.10
N HIS A 58 -13.49 -3.51 15.81
CA HIS A 58 -13.79 -2.33 14.99
C HIS A 58 -15.29 -2.23 14.75
N ILE A 59 -15.90 -1.22 15.37
CA ILE A 59 -17.35 -0.98 15.32
C ILE A 59 -17.65 0.37 14.65
N ILE A 60 -18.77 0.43 13.94
CA ILE A 60 -19.31 1.68 13.41
C ILE A 60 -20.48 2.09 14.28
N THR A 61 -20.40 3.29 14.86
CA THR A 61 -21.46 3.87 15.70
C THR A 61 -22.10 5.08 15.06
N ARG A 62 -23.32 5.39 15.52
CA ARG A 62 -24.10 6.56 15.12
C ARG A 62 -24.83 7.10 16.34
N HIS A 63 -24.57 8.35 16.69
CA HIS A 63 -25.08 8.97 17.93
C HIS A 63 -24.81 8.11 19.19
N GLY A 64 -23.63 7.47 19.25
CA GLY A 64 -23.23 6.58 20.35
C GLY A 64 -23.83 5.18 20.33
N ASN A 65 -24.70 4.85 19.36
CA ASN A 65 -25.27 3.51 19.21
C ASN A 65 -24.49 2.70 18.18
N VAL A 66 -24.17 1.44 18.49
CA VAL A 66 -23.52 0.51 17.56
C VAL A 66 -24.48 0.19 16.41
N ILE A 67 -24.02 0.39 15.17
CA ILE A 67 -24.77 0.10 13.95
C ILE A 67 -24.32 -1.22 13.34
N THR A 68 -23.01 -1.46 13.27
CA THR A 68 -22.41 -2.65 12.68
C THR A 68 -20.96 -2.81 13.13
N ASP A 69 -20.35 -3.96 12.82
CA ASP A 69 -18.93 -4.27 13.04
C ASP A 69 -18.31 -4.86 11.77
N PHE A 70 -16.99 -5.04 11.75
CA PHE A 70 -16.30 -5.56 10.57
C PHE A 70 -16.69 -7.01 10.25
N ASN A 71 -17.01 -7.83 11.26
CA ASN A 71 -17.51 -9.20 11.03
C ASN A 71 -18.82 -9.21 10.22
N THR A 72 -19.72 -8.28 10.53
CA THR A 72 -21.01 -8.11 9.84
C THR A 72 -20.80 -7.59 8.43
N ILE A 73 -19.87 -6.65 8.23
CA ILE A 73 -19.55 -6.09 6.89
C ILE A 73 -18.98 -7.15 5.94
N VAL A 74 -18.11 -8.05 6.43
CA VAL A 74 -17.49 -9.12 5.63
C VAL A 74 -18.37 -10.37 5.51
N SER A 75 -19.54 -10.40 6.18
CA SER A 75 -20.40 -11.58 6.19
C SER A 75 -20.81 -12.04 4.78
N GLY A 76 -21.00 -13.35 4.62
CA GLY A 76 -21.28 -13.98 3.32
C GLY A 76 -20.00 -14.46 2.62
N ASN A 77 -19.69 -13.90 1.45
CA ASN A 77 -18.47 -14.27 0.72
C ASN A 77 -17.30 -13.38 1.16
N VAL A 78 -16.44 -13.93 2.02
CA VAL A 78 -15.26 -13.22 2.55
C VAL A 78 -14.27 -12.77 1.47
N PHE A 79 -14.31 -13.37 0.26
CA PHE A 79 -13.46 -12.97 -0.86
C PHE A 79 -14.09 -11.91 -1.75
N ALA A 80 -15.41 -11.73 -1.67
CA ALA A 80 -16.18 -10.79 -2.47
C ALA A 80 -17.35 -10.24 -1.62
N PRO A 81 -17.05 -9.45 -0.58
CA PRO A 81 -18.07 -8.98 0.35
C PRO A 81 -19.08 -8.09 -0.38
N ALA A 82 -20.37 -8.30 -0.10
CA ALA A 82 -21.43 -7.45 -0.66
C ALA A 82 -21.39 -6.01 -0.12
N GLY A 83 -20.67 -5.80 0.98
CA GLY A 83 -20.61 -4.55 1.73
C GLY A 83 -21.84 -4.34 2.62
N PHE A 84 -21.80 -3.30 3.44
CA PHE A 84 -22.89 -2.92 4.34
C PHE A 84 -23.43 -1.54 3.96
N ASN A 85 -24.75 -1.40 3.82
CA ASN A 85 -25.35 -0.12 3.44
C ASN A 85 -25.63 0.71 4.70
N LEU A 86 -25.11 1.94 4.72
CA LEU A 86 -25.34 2.92 5.77
C LEU A 86 -26.27 4.03 5.22
N PRO A 87 -27.40 4.34 5.88
CA PRO A 87 -28.23 5.49 5.55
C PRO A 87 -27.47 6.83 5.63
N PRO A 88 -28.01 7.93 5.08
CA PRO A 88 -27.38 9.23 5.22
C PRO A 88 -27.25 9.64 6.70
N ASP A 89 -26.01 9.88 7.17
CA ASP A 89 -25.70 10.38 8.51
C ASP A 89 -24.20 10.66 8.68
N ASP A 90 -23.83 11.19 9.85
CA ASP A 90 -22.45 11.22 10.34
C ASP A 90 -22.19 9.97 11.21
N TYR A 91 -21.08 9.28 10.96
CA TYR A 91 -20.71 8.03 11.63
C TYR A 91 -19.34 8.11 12.27
N VAL A 92 -19.10 7.22 13.23
CA VAL A 92 -17.80 7.08 13.89
C VAL A 92 -17.35 5.63 13.75
N LEU A 93 -16.14 5.42 13.24
CA LEU A 93 -15.43 4.16 13.40
C LEU A 93 -14.68 4.21 14.73
N GLU A 94 -14.89 3.22 15.58
CA GLU A 94 -14.27 3.10 16.91
C GLU A 94 -13.51 1.79 17.01
N ASN A 95 -12.31 1.83 17.59
CA ASN A 95 -11.62 0.64 18.08
C ASN A 95 -11.96 0.45 19.57
N VAL A 96 -12.63 -0.65 19.90
CA VAL A 96 -13.02 -1.01 21.27
C VAL A 96 -12.19 -2.15 21.86
N GLY A 97 -11.15 -2.59 21.16
CA GLY A 97 -10.26 -3.68 21.59
C GLY A 97 -8.78 -3.32 21.48
N ASP A 98 -7.95 -4.34 21.30
CA ASP A 98 -6.50 -4.16 21.25
C ASP A 98 -6.07 -3.28 20.06
N MET A 99 -5.20 -2.31 20.32
CA MET A 99 -4.57 -1.51 19.27
C MET A 99 -3.61 -2.37 18.43
N GLY A 100 -3.61 -2.17 17.11
CA GLY A 100 -2.56 -2.71 16.23
C GLY A 100 -3.02 -3.71 15.16
N LEU A 101 -4.33 -3.91 14.99
CA LEU A 101 -4.83 -4.62 13.80
C LEU A 101 -4.88 -3.64 12.62
N ASP A 102 -4.05 -3.90 11.60
CA ASP A 102 -4.18 -3.19 10.32
C ASP A 102 -5.58 -3.42 9.74
N PHE A 103 -6.11 -2.47 8.96
CA PHE A 103 -7.33 -2.66 8.18
C PHE A 103 -7.40 -1.63 7.05
N VAL A 104 -8.30 -1.88 6.11
CA VAL A 104 -8.76 -0.91 5.12
C VAL A 104 -10.29 -0.91 5.16
N LEU A 105 -10.88 0.25 5.48
CA LEU A 105 -12.30 0.52 5.39
C LEU A 105 -12.54 1.47 4.21
N TYR A 106 -13.22 0.98 3.18
CA TYR A 106 -13.55 1.75 1.99
C TYR A 106 -15.03 2.15 2.03
N ILE A 107 -15.29 3.45 2.11
CA ILE A 107 -16.62 4.04 2.27
C ILE A 107 -17.00 4.71 0.96
N VAL A 108 -18.07 4.26 0.30
CA VAL A 108 -18.46 4.75 -1.02
C VAL A 108 -19.86 5.34 -0.98
N ASP A 109 -19.99 6.61 -1.35
CA ASP A 109 -21.27 7.28 -1.48
C ASP A 109 -22.09 6.64 -2.61
N ARG A 110 -23.41 6.52 -2.40
CA ARG A 110 -24.32 5.87 -3.35
C ARG A 110 -24.39 6.58 -4.72
N THR A 111 -23.98 7.84 -4.78
CA THR A 111 -23.94 8.64 -6.02
C THR A 111 -22.64 8.48 -6.80
N ALA A 112 -21.69 7.66 -6.31
CA ALA A 112 -20.43 7.40 -6.99
C ALA A 112 -20.62 6.83 -8.41
N PRO A 113 -19.75 7.22 -9.37
CA PRO A 113 -19.59 6.49 -10.62
C PRO A 113 -19.34 5.01 -10.36
N HIS A 114 -19.90 4.15 -11.21
CA HIS A 114 -19.72 2.69 -11.12
C HIS A 114 -20.11 2.07 -9.76
N PHE A 115 -20.96 2.75 -8.97
CA PHE A 115 -21.49 2.22 -7.73
C PHE A 115 -22.14 0.86 -7.94
N GLY A 116 -21.79 -0.10 -7.07
CA GLY A 116 -22.23 -1.48 -7.18
C GLY A 116 -21.28 -2.39 -7.95
N SER A 117 -20.15 -1.87 -8.45
CA SER A 117 -19.04 -2.71 -8.92
C SER A 117 -18.59 -3.68 -7.83
N SER A 118 -18.18 -4.88 -8.25
CA SER A 118 -17.72 -5.92 -7.34
C SER A 118 -16.47 -5.48 -6.58
N VAL A 119 -16.44 -5.74 -5.28
CA VAL A 119 -15.28 -5.54 -4.42
C VAL A 119 -14.77 -6.91 -3.96
N TYR A 120 -13.47 -7.13 -4.11
CA TYR A 120 -12.79 -8.37 -3.76
C TYR A 120 -11.75 -8.12 -2.66
N VAL A 121 -11.52 -9.16 -1.85
CA VAL A 121 -10.64 -9.10 -0.68
C VAL A 121 -9.79 -10.37 -0.63
N PRO A 122 -8.48 -10.31 -0.90
CA PRO A 122 -7.61 -11.47 -0.84
C PRO A 122 -7.32 -11.89 0.61
N GLN A 123 -7.59 -13.14 0.94
CA GLN A 123 -7.41 -13.69 2.30
C GLN A 123 -5.97 -14.15 2.57
N GLN A 124 -5.57 -14.22 3.85
CA GLN A 124 -4.19 -14.49 4.34
C GLN A 124 -3.38 -15.53 3.58
N ASN A 125 -3.99 -16.66 3.26
CA ASN A 125 -3.27 -17.77 2.66
C ASN A 125 -3.75 -18.15 1.26
N LEU A 126 -4.71 -17.41 0.66
CA LEU A 126 -5.48 -17.93 -0.48
C LEU A 126 -5.57 -17.00 -1.70
N GLY A 127 -5.06 -15.77 -1.65
CA GLY A 127 -5.25 -14.82 -2.76
C GLY A 127 -6.74 -14.67 -3.10
N VAL A 128 -7.05 -14.25 -4.32
CA VAL A 128 -8.40 -14.27 -4.88
C VAL A 128 -8.34 -14.45 -6.40
N ALA A 129 -9.10 -15.41 -6.92
CA ALA A 129 -9.34 -15.55 -8.35
C ALA A 129 -10.65 -14.83 -8.70
N ILE A 130 -10.53 -13.72 -9.40
CA ILE A 130 -11.65 -12.87 -9.78
C ILE A 130 -12.15 -13.35 -11.13
N LYS A 131 -13.28 -14.03 -11.14
CA LYS A 131 -13.98 -14.47 -12.36
C LYS A 131 -15.28 -13.69 -12.48
N ASP A 132 -15.26 -12.59 -13.21
CA ASP A 132 -16.37 -11.65 -13.28
C ASP A 132 -16.70 -11.34 -14.76
N ARG A 133 -17.76 -10.56 -14.98
CA ARG A 133 -18.15 -9.98 -16.27
C ARG A 133 -18.23 -8.46 -16.23
N ALA A 134 -18.12 -7.85 -15.05
CA ALA A 134 -18.13 -6.41 -14.89
C ALA A 134 -16.88 -5.75 -15.49
N ARG A 135 -17.02 -4.53 -16.03
CA ARG A 135 -15.87 -3.78 -16.55
C ARG A 135 -14.86 -3.38 -15.47
N PHE A 136 -15.35 -3.10 -14.27
CA PHE A 136 -14.54 -2.68 -13.13
C PHE A 136 -14.65 -3.69 -12.00
N VAL A 137 -13.52 -3.97 -11.36
CA VAL A 137 -13.47 -4.69 -10.09
C VAL A 137 -12.49 -3.97 -9.16
N THR A 138 -12.90 -3.76 -7.92
CA THR A 138 -12.04 -3.16 -6.90
C THR A 138 -11.51 -4.23 -5.97
N ILE A 139 -10.27 -4.10 -5.53
CA ILE A 139 -9.61 -5.01 -4.60
C ILE A 139 -9.16 -4.20 -3.39
N LEU A 140 -9.51 -4.65 -2.19
CA LEU A 140 -9.11 -4.04 -0.92
C LEU A 140 -8.10 -4.92 -0.20
N SER A 141 -7.05 -4.33 0.33
CA SER A 141 -6.01 -5.06 1.04
C SER A 141 -5.24 -4.16 2.00
N SER A 142 -5.22 -4.51 3.28
CA SER A 142 -4.29 -3.93 4.27
C SER A 142 -2.88 -4.52 4.20
N PHE A 143 -2.60 -5.42 3.26
CA PHE A 143 -1.27 -5.98 3.07
C PHE A 143 -0.34 -5.02 2.37
N GLU A 144 0.95 -5.25 2.56
CA GLU A 144 2.03 -4.44 2.00
C GLU A 144 1.93 -4.27 0.48
N ALA A 145 1.58 -5.34 -0.26
CA ALA A 145 1.38 -5.28 -1.70
C ALA A 145 0.44 -6.37 -2.25
N MET A 146 -0.14 -6.08 -3.41
CA MET A 146 -0.93 -7.01 -4.22
C MET A 146 -0.14 -7.42 -5.45
N TRP A 147 -0.03 -8.73 -5.69
CA TRP A 147 0.63 -9.30 -6.87
C TRP A 147 -0.40 -9.90 -7.81
N PHE A 148 -0.45 -9.39 -9.02
CA PHE A 148 -1.30 -9.91 -10.08
C PHE A 148 -0.60 -11.07 -10.75
N SER A 149 -1.26 -12.20 -10.92
CA SER A 149 -0.66 -13.38 -11.54
C SER A 149 -1.67 -14.04 -12.47
N GLY A 150 -1.53 -13.77 -13.76
CA GLY A 150 -2.45 -14.28 -14.77
C GLY A 150 -3.65 -13.36 -15.00
N PHE A 151 -3.62 -12.72 -16.16
CA PHE A 151 -4.78 -12.14 -16.80
C PHE A 151 -5.23 -13.08 -17.90
N THR A 152 -6.54 -13.37 -17.95
CA THR A 152 -7.15 -14.19 -19.00
C THR A 152 -8.43 -13.52 -19.46
N GLY A 153 -8.62 -13.38 -20.77
CA GLY A 153 -9.73 -12.62 -21.36
C GLY A 153 -9.38 -12.15 -22.76
N THR A 154 -10.25 -11.34 -23.37
CA THR A 154 -10.02 -10.69 -24.67
C THR A 154 -9.91 -9.18 -24.46
N PHE A 155 -8.79 -8.74 -23.90
CA PHE A 155 -8.54 -7.35 -23.58
C PHE A 155 -8.28 -6.54 -24.86
N PRO A 156 -8.96 -5.39 -25.04
CA PRO A 156 -8.63 -4.44 -26.09
C PRO A 156 -7.23 -3.84 -25.86
N GLU A 157 -6.67 -3.23 -26.91
CA GLU A 157 -5.39 -2.52 -26.80
C GLU A 157 -5.46 -1.43 -25.72
N GLY A 158 -4.41 -1.30 -24.91
CA GLY A 158 -4.40 -0.37 -23.77
C GLY A 158 -5.08 -0.90 -22.50
N PHE A 159 -5.48 -2.19 -22.45
CA PHE A 159 -6.15 -2.82 -21.31
C PHE A 159 -5.56 -4.20 -20.97
N PRO A 160 -5.67 -4.65 -19.70
CA PRO A 160 -6.33 -3.97 -18.59
C PRO A 160 -5.52 -2.78 -18.07
N ARG A 161 -6.22 -1.87 -17.39
CA ARG A 161 -5.62 -0.77 -16.63
C ARG A 161 -5.84 -1.02 -15.15
N ILE A 162 -4.84 -0.77 -14.33
CA ILE A 162 -4.95 -0.86 -12.88
C ILE A 162 -4.72 0.52 -12.30
N TYR A 163 -5.65 0.99 -11.47
CA TYR A 163 -5.58 2.27 -10.79
C TYR A 163 -5.42 2.06 -9.29
N ALA A 164 -4.65 2.93 -8.63
CA ALA A 164 -4.50 2.97 -7.17
C ALA A 164 -5.63 3.79 -6.49
N THR A 165 -6.87 3.47 -6.87
CA THR A 165 -8.10 4.07 -6.36
C THR A 165 -9.24 3.04 -6.40
N GLY A 166 -10.32 3.33 -5.69
CA GLY A 166 -11.58 2.63 -5.84
C GLY A 166 -12.26 2.87 -7.19
N PHE A 167 -13.31 2.09 -7.46
CA PHE A 167 -14.04 2.13 -8.73
C PHE A 167 -14.71 3.49 -8.99
N ASP A 168 -14.92 4.29 -7.95
CA ASP A 168 -15.58 5.59 -8.00
C ASP A 168 -14.77 6.67 -8.70
N ALA A 169 -13.44 6.50 -8.77
CA ALA A 169 -12.55 7.41 -9.48
C ALA A 169 -11.69 6.73 -10.55
N ALA A 170 -11.83 5.41 -10.74
CA ALA A 170 -11.13 4.69 -11.79
C ALA A 170 -11.61 5.16 -13.18
N GLY A 171 -10.68 5.63 -14.02
CA GLY A 171 -10.99 6.18 -15.34
C GLY A 171 -11.42 7.65 -15.33
N ASP A 172 -11.38 8.33 -14.18
CA ASP A 172 -11.44 9.79 -14.13
C ASP A 172 -10.17 10.38 -14.77
N ASP A 173 -10.29 11.48 -15.51
CA ASP A 173 -9.17 12.12 -16.21
C ASP A 173 -8.08 12.62 -15.25
N MET A 174 -8.42 12.81 -13.97
CA MET A 174 -7.50 13.18 -12.91
C MET A 174 -6.75 11.99 -12.29
N CYS A 175 -7.12 10.75 -12.65
CA CYS A 175 -6.55 9.53 -12.09
C CYS A 175 -5.74 8.76 -13.14
N ASN A 176 -4.44 8.58 -12.90
CA ASN A 176 -3.57 7.82 -13.79
C ASN A 176 -3.48 6.34 -13.38
N PRO A 177 -3.49 5.42 -14.35
CA PRO A 177 -3.24 4.02 -14.05
C PRO A 177 -1.78 3.81 -13.63
N VAL A 178 -1.55 2.95 -12.65
CA VAL A 178 -0.20 2.48 -12.27
C VAL A 178 0.30 1.38 -13.21
N PHE A 179 -0.63 0.72 -13.89
CA PHE A 179 -0.36 -0.29 -14.90
C PHE A 179 -1.33 -0.10 -16.06
N GLN A 180 -0.82 -0.09 -17.28
CA GLN A 180 -1.60 -0.13 -18.51
C GLN A 180 -0.93 -1.09 -19.49
N ALA A 181 -1.59 -2.20 -19.79
CA ALA A 181 -1.07 -3.14 -20.78
C ALA A 181 -1.15 -2.55 -22.19
N ARG A 182 -0.07 -2.72 -22.97
CA ARG A 182 -0.02 -2.24 -24.37
C ARG A 182 -0.75 -3.16 -25.34
N SER A 183 -0.86 -4.44 -25.01
CA SER A 183 -1.56 -5.43 -25.82
C SER A 183 -2.04 -6.60 -24.96
N GLN A 184 -2.90 -7.44 -25.53
CA GLN A 184 -3.31 -8.72 -24.92
C GLN A 184 -2.10 -9.53 -24.43
N HIS A 185 -1.04 -9.61 -25.23
CA HIS A 185 0.15 -10.36 -24.88
C HIS A 185 0.84 -9.81 -23.62
N HIS A 186 0.99 -8.48 -23.52
CA HIS A 186 1.53 -7.84 -22.32
C HIS A 186 0.63 -8.08 -21.12
N ALA A 187 -0.70 -8.02 -21.29
CA ALA A 187 -1.63 -8.31 -20.21
C ALA A 187 -1.42 -9.72 -19.64
N GLU A 188 -1.34 -10.74 -20.50
CA GLU A 188 -1.20 -12.14 -20.07
C GLU A 188 0.15 -12.45 -19.40
N LYS A 189 1.21 -11.77 -19.85
CA LYS A 189 2.59 -12.01 -19.40
C LYS A 189 3.04 -11.13 -18.24
N SER A 190 2.41 -9.97 -18.04
CA SER A 190 2.81 -9.02 -17.01
C SER A 190 2.13 -9.30 -15.69
N TRP A 191 2.92 -9.45 -14.64
CA TRP A 191 2.45 -9.78 -13.29
C TRP A 191 2.86 -8.68 -12.30
N PRO A 192 2.27 -7.47 -12.39
CA PRO A 192 2.67 -6.33 -11.58
C PRO A 192 2.46 -6.59 -10.08
N THR A 193 3.31 -5.99 -9.26
CA THR A 193 3.17 -5.96 -7.79
C THR A 193 2.96 -4.52 -7.37
N ILE A 194 1.81 -4.21 -6.76
CA ILE A 194 1.42 -2.82 -6.47
C ILE A 194 1.17 -2.66 -4.95
N PRO A 195 1.97 -1.84 -4.25
CA PRO A 195 1.85 -1.59 -2.81
C PRO A 195 0.83 -0.47 -2.49
N THR A 196 -0.47 -0.78 -2.58
CA THR A 196 -1.54 0.17 -2.25
C THR A 196 -2.74 -0.53 -1.60
N ALA A 197 -3.56 0.23 -0.88
CA ALA A 197 -4.67 -0.29 -0.07
C ALA A 197 -5.92 -0.60 -0.90
N VAL A 198 -6.19 0.21 -1.92
CA VAL A 198 -7.35 0.10 -2.80
C VAL A 198 -6.87 0.14 -4.25
N LEU A 199 -7.20 -0.91 -5.00
CA LEU A 199 -6.93 -1.00 -6.43
C LEU A 199 -8.21 -1.20 -7.20
N THR A 200 -8.30 -0.65 -8.40
CA THR A 200 -9.36 -0.99 -9.35
C THR A 200 -8.77 -1.43 -10.67
N VAL A 201 -9.22 -2.57 -11.17
CA VAL A 201 -8.91 -3.04 -12.53
C VAL A 201 -10.05 -2.59 -13.45
N ASP A 202 -9.73 -1.77 -14.45
CA ASP A 202 -10.57 -1.53 -15.61
C ASP A 202 -10.15 -2.52 -16.71
N PHE A 203 -11.04 -3.43 -17.06
CA PHE A 203 -10.78 -4.41 -18.12
C PHE A 203 -11.01 -3.84 -19.52
N GLY A 204 -11.60 -2.65 -19.65
CA GLY A 204 -11.91 -1.99 -20.91
C GLY A 204 -13.16 -2.52 -21.63
N PHE A 205 -13.76 -3.61 -21.14
CA PHE A 205 -14.97 -4.20 -21.70
C PHE A 205 -15.82 -4.90 -20.64
N ILE A 206 -17.10 -5.12 -20.96
CA ILE A 206 -18.02 -5.99 -20.21
C ILE A 206 -18.01 -7.36 -20.88
N GLY A 207 -17.62 -8.40 -20.15
CA GLY A 207 -17.46 -9.75 -20.70
C GLY A 207 -16.62 -10.64 -19.80
N ALA A 208 -16.55 -11.93 -20.12
CA ALA A 208 -15.83 -12.88 -19.28
C ALA A 208 -14.32 -12.56 -19.25
N HIS A 209 -13.81 -12.35 -18.05
CA HIS A 209 -12.39 -12.22 -17.78
C HIS A 209 -12.07 -12.92 -16.47
N ASN A 210 -10.78 -13.19 -16.28
CA ASN A 210 -10.29 -13.74 -15.04
C ASN A 210 -8.91 -13.19 -14.71
N VAL A 211 -8.77 -12.69 -13.49
CA VAL A 211 -7.53 -12.21 -12.92
C VAL A 211 -7.30 -12.85 -11.56
N THR A 212 -6.09 -13.34 -11.31
CA THR A 212 -5.73 -13.81 -9.97
C THR A 212 -4.88 -12.78 -9.27
N VAL A 213 -5.30 -12.42 -8.06
CA VAL A 213 -4.61 -11.45 -7.21
C VAL A 213 -4.15 -12.17 -5.97
N ASN A 214 -2.85 -12.25 -5.81
CA ASN A 214 -2.20 -12.91 -4.72
C ASN A 214 -1.60 -11.89 -3.76
N ARG A 215 -1.46 -12.30 -2.51
CA ARG A 215 -0.75 -11.51 -1.53
C ARG A 215 0.73 -11.80 -1.61
N ARG A 216 1.54 -10.76 -1.53
CA ARG A 216 2.98 -10.90 -1.32
C ARG A 216 3.44 -9.76 -0.39
N LYS A 217 4.47 -10.01 0.43
CA LYS A 217 5.39 -8.92 0.82
C LYS A 217 5.86 -8.25 -0.47
N ALA A 218 6.18 -6.96 -0.51
CA ALA A 218 6.60 -6.33 -1.76
C ALA A 218 7.77 -7.14 -2.37
N LYS A 219 7.45 -8.00 -3.34
CA LYS A 219 8.41 -8.89 -4.00
C LYS A 219 8.89 -8.18 -5.24
N GLN A 220 10.07 -8.57 -5.71
CA GLN A 220 10.60 -8.04 -6.95
C GLN A 220 9.59 -8.27 -8.09
N PRO A 221 9.24 -7.22 -8.85
CA PRO A 221 8.41 -7.37 -10.02
C PRO A 221 9.14 -8.21 -11.08
N MET A 222 8.39 -8.80 -12.00
CA MET A 222 9.00 -9.54 -13.12
C MET A 222 9.76 -8.60 -14.04
N LYS A 223 10.92 -9.06 -14.51
CA LYS A 223 11.85 -8.33 -15.36
C LYS A 223 12.37 -9.27 -16.45
N ASN A 224 11.70 -9.29 -17.59
CA ASN A 224 12.09 -10.08 -18.76
C ASN A 224 11.59 -9.37 -20.03
N GLY A 225 11.96 -9.90 -21.20
CA GLY A 225 11.33 -9.44 -22.44
C GLY A 225 9.83 -9.73 -22.44
N ALA A 226 9.06 -8.88 -23.14
CA ALA A 226 7.61 -8.96 -23.29
C ALA A 226 6.79 -8.82 -22.00
N VAL A 227 7.34 -8.20 -20.95
CA VAL A 227 6.57 -7.85 -19.74
C VAL A 227 6.63 -6.37 -19.43
N THR A 228 5.62 -5.94 -18.69
CA THR A 228 5.55 -4.64 -18.06
C THR A 228 5.94 -4.78 -16.58
N THR A 229 6.93 -4.00 -16.17
CA THR A 229 7.39 -3.89 -14.78
C THR A 229 6.86 -2.58 -14.20
N VAL A 230 6.22 -2.63 -13.04
CA VAL A 230 5.67 -1.45 -12.35
C VAL A 230 6.36 -1.25 -11.01
N TYR A 231 6.71 -0.01 -10.71
CA TYR A 231 7.16 0.45 -9.41
C TYR A 231 6.29 1.62 -8.98
N THR A 232 5.92 1.68 -7.71
CA THR A 232 5.23 2.84 -7.16
C THR A 232 5.85 3.20 -5.81
N SER A 233 5.76 4.47 -5.45
CA SER A 233 5.90 4.87 -4.05
C SER A 233 4.92 4.04 -3.18
N PRO A 234 5.32 3.60 -1.97
CA PRO A 234 4.44 2.81 -1.13
C PRO A 234 3.22 3.60 -0.66
N GLY A 235 2.01 3.07 -0.81
CA GLY A 235 0.79 3.81 -0.49
C GLY A 235 0.42 4.88 -1.51
N TYR A 236 0.99 4.82 -2.72
CA TYR A 236 0.62 5.68 -3.84
C TYR A 236 -0.90 5.77 -4.03
N VAL A 237 -1.38 7.00 -4.21
CA VAL A 237 -2.75 7.33 -4.63
C VAL A 237 -2.68 7.94 -6.02
N GLY A 238 -3.42 7.38 -6.98
CA GLY A 238 -3.23 7.66 -8.40
C GLY A 238 -3.85 8.95 -8.94
N CYS A 239 -4.39 9.82 -8.09
CA CYS A 239 -5.30 10.89 -8.49
C CYS A 239 -4.81 12.29 -8.09
N LEU A 240 -4.94 13.25 -8.99
CA LEU A 240 -4.54 14.65 -8.83
C LEU A 240 -5.16 15.35 -7.61
N PHE A 241 -6.45 15.13 -7.38
CA PHE A 241 -7.18 15.74 -6.28
C PHE A 241 -6.78 15.18 -4.90
N ASN A 242 -6.02 14.08 -4.87
CA ASN A 242 -5.40 13.53 -3.66
C ASN A 242 -3.95 13.99 -3.48
N SER A 243 -3.53 15.07 -4.13
CA SER A 243 -2.15 15.57 -3.99
C SER A 243 -1.76 15.71 -2.51
N GLY A 244 -0.64 15.08 -2.15
CA GLY A 244 -0.14 15.00 -0.78
C GLY A 244 -0.82 14.00 0.16
N GLN A 245 -1.80 13.22 -0.31
CA GLN A 245 -2.40 12.10 0.42
C GLN A 245 -1.80 10.78 -0.07
N ASN A 246 -1.49 9.89 0.85
CA ASN A 246 -1.02 8.54 0.55
C ASN A 246 -1.71 7.56 1.49
N TYR A 247 -1.98 6.35 1.00
CA TYR A 247 -2.35 5.26 1.89
C TYR A 247 -1.22 4.97 2.87
N ASN A 248 -1.58 4.57 4.09
CA ASN A 248 -0.62 4.13 5.07
C ASN A 248 0.16 2.93 4.54
N SER A 249 1.49 2.98 4.67
CA SER A 249 2.37 1.90 4.25
C SER A 249 3.59 1.82 5.18
N PRO A 250 3.98 0.60 5.60
CA PRO A 250 5.19 0.41 6.41
C PRO A 250 6.48 0.48 5.58
N VAL A 251 6.38 0.54 4.25
CA VAL A 251 7.53 0.59 3.34
C VAL A 251 7.90 2.05 3.10
N SER A 252 9.18 2.38 3.25
CA SER A 252 9.71 3.74 3.08
C SER A 252 10.75 3.86 1.97
N ASN A 253 11.16 2.78 1.34
CA ASN A 253 12.14 2.80 0.27
C ASN A 253 11.73 1.92 -0.91
N VAL A 254 12.19 2.32 -2.09
CA VAL A 254 12.15 1.51 -3.30
C VAL A 254 13.52 1.62 -3.91
N GLU A 255 14.18 0.49 -4.07
CA GLU A 255 15.43 0.43 -4.81
C GLU A 255 15.36 -0.81 -5.68
N ASP A 256 16.01 -0.81 -6.85
CA ASP A 256 16.20 -1.98 -7.69
C ASP A 256 17.32 -1.79 -8.70
N SER A 257 17.93 -2.88 -9.13
CA SER A 257 18.95 -2.89 -10.18
C SER A 257 18.87 -4.20 -10.96
N PHE A 258 18.85 -4.12 -12.30
CA PHE A 258 18.80 -5.29 -13.17
C PHE A 258 19.22 -4.96 -14.60
N ALA A 259 19.55 -6.00 -15.36
CA ALA A 259 19.83 -5.91 -16.78
C ALA A 259 18.86 -6.80 -17.58
N VAL A 260 18.34 -6.29 -18.69
CA VAL A 260 17.43 -7.03 -19.58
C VAL A 260 17.68 -6.73 -21.04
N ILE A 261 17.62 -7.75 -21.89
CA ILE A 261 17.71 -7.62 -23.34
C ILE A 261 16.28 -7.63 -23.89
N SER A 262 15.95 -6.64 -24.72
CA SER A 262 14.60 -6.48 -25.29
C SER A 262 14.65 -5.68 -26.59
N GLU A 263 13.66 -5.86 -27.45
CA GLU A 263 13.50 -5.08 -28.69
C GLU A 263 13.21 -3.59 -28.45
N SER A 264 12.69 -3.25 -27.28
CA SER A 264 12.50 -1.87 -26.86
C SER A 264 12.30 -1.75 -25.36
N LEU A 265 12.40 -0.52 -24.87
CA LEU A 265 11.95 -0.12 -23.55
C LEU A 265 11.18 1.18 -23.68
N ASP A 266 9.90 1.16 -23.30
CA ASP A 266 9.10 2.36 -23.08
C ASP A 266 9.01 2.64 -21.58
N ILE A 267 9.30 3.88 -21.21
CA ILE A 267 9.31 4.36 -19.84
C ILE A 267 8.17 5.35 -19.70
N ASN A 268 7.31 5.13 -18.72
CA ASN A 268 6.23 6.05 -18.37
C ASN A 268 6.26 6.30 -16.88
N ILE A 269 6.36 7.55 -16.46
CA ILE A 269 6.30 7.94 -15.05
C ILE A 269 5.26 9.03 -14.83
N VAL A 270 4.57 8.94 -13.71
CA VAL A 270 3.77 10.01 -13.13
C VAL A 270 4.26 10.22 -11.70
N TYR A 271 4.47 11.47 -11.30
CA TYR A 271 4.89 11.81 -9.94
C TYR A 271 4.26 13.10 -9.46
N ASP A 272 4.03 13.19 -8.16
CA ASP A 272 3.47 14.35 -7.49
C ASP A 272 4.21 14.64 -6.18
N SER A 273 4.43 15.93 -5.91
CA SER A 273 4.94 16.43 -4.64
C SER A 273 6.27 15.81 -4.19
N LEU A 274 7.12 15.36 -5.13
CA LEU A 274 8.45 14.81 -4.80
C LEU A 274 9.37 15.91 -4.28
N ASN A 275 9.71 15.90 -3.00
CA ASN A 275 10.68 16.88 -2.50
C ASN A 275 12.09 16.62 -3.06
N ALA A 276 12.89 17.69 -3.16
CA ALA A 276 14.25 17.61 -3.70
C ALA A 276 15.16 16.63 -2.93
N ASN A 277 14.92 16.45 -1.63
CA ASN A 277 15.64 15.50 -0.78
C ASN A 277 15.08 14.06 -0.83
N GLU A 278 14.05 13.80 -1.62
CA GLU A 278 13.46 12.48 -1.88
C GLU A 278 13.21 12.28 -3.38
N ALA A 279 14.16 12.76 -4.20
CA ALA A 279 14.13 12.58 -5.63
C ALA A 279 14.07 11.08 -5.99
N LEU A 280 13.28 10.74 -7.01
CA LEU A 280 13.32 9.42 -7.61
C LEU A 280 14.52 9.35 -8.55
N HIS A 281 15.52 8.58 -8.15
CA HIS A 281 16.72 8.30 -8.94
C HIS A 281 16.46 7.12 -9.86
N PHE A 282 16.65 7.32 -11.15
CA PHE A 282 16.43 6.29 -12.14
C PHE A 282 17.48 6.37 -13.24
N ARG A 283 18.08 5.23 -13.58
CA ARG A 283 19.12 5.14 -14.61
C ARG A 283 18.74 4.05 -15.60
N VAL A 284 18.95 4.33 -16.88
CA VAL A 284 18.94 3.32 -17.94
C VAL A 284 20.19 3.51 -18.79
N ASN A 285 21.10 2.54 -18.72
CA ASN A 285 22.43 2.60 -19.31
C ASN A 285 23.18 3.86 -18.80
N ASP A 286 23.56 4.77 -19.71
CA ASP A 286 24.24 6.04 -19.38
C ASP A 286 23.26 7.21 -19.14
N ASN A 287 21.95 6.99 -19.28
CA ASN A 287 20.94 8.03 -19.09
C ASN A 287 20.50 8.06 -17.63
N ASN A 288 20.76 9.18 -16.96
CA ASN A 288 20.37 9.42 -15.57
C ASN A 288 19.18 10.38 -15.50
N TYR A 289 18.17 9.98 -14.75
CA TYR A 289 16.97 10.75 -14.47
C TYR A 289 16.84 10.93 -12.95
N ASN A 290 16.65 12.17 -12.52
CA ASN A 290 16.38 12.51 -11.13
C ASN A 290 15.09 13.33 -11.10
N TRP A 291 13.98 12.69 -10.76
CA TRP A 291 12.69 13.36 -10.71
C TRP A 291 12.44 13.91 -9.31
N ALA A 292 12.31 15.23 -9.22
CA ALA A 292 11.96 15.96 -8.02
C ALA A 292 11.24 17.26 -8.40
N GLY A 293 10.56 17.87 -7.43
CA GLY A 293 9.68 19.00 -7.62
C GLY A 293 8.40 18.62 -8.38
N GLY A 294 7.65 19.64 -8.78
CA GLY A 294 6.46 19.49 -9.61
C GLY A 294 5.19 19.12 -8.83
N THR A 295 4.07 19.66 -9.31
CA THR A 295 2.74 19.14 -9.00
C THR A 295 2.32 18.32 -10.21
N TYR A 296 2.09 17.02 -9.99
CA TYR A 296 1.63 16.05 -10.98
C TYR A 296 2.25 16.18 -12.37
N THR A 297 3.50 15.76 -12.47
CA THR A 297 4.25 15.77 -13.72
C THR A 297 4.34 14.37 -14.29
N SER A 298 4.22 14.24 -15.61
CA SER A 298 4.46 12.99 -16.32
C SER A 298 5.70 13.10 -17.21
N PHE A 299 6.36 11.96 -17.42
CA PHE A 299 7.49 11.85 -18.35
C PHE A 299 7.40 10.52 -19.09
N SER A 300 7.73 10.54 -20.38
CA SER A 300 7.82 9.34 -21.19
C SER A 300 9.08 9.32 -22.04
N LYS A 301 9.63 8.12 -22.25
CA LYS A 301 10.82 7.92 -23.07
C LYS A 301 10.83 6.54 -23.72
N TYR A 302 11.14 6.51 -25.00
CA TYR A 302 11.37 5.28 -25.77
C TYR A 302 12.86 5.03 -25.98
N PHE A 303 13.27 3.78 -25.85
CA PHE A 303 14.56 3.24 -26.26
C PHE A 303 14.33 2.09 -27.24
N GLY A 304 15.09 2.09 -28.35
CA GLY A 304 15.10 0.97 -29.31
C GLY A 304 15.88 -0.24 -28.78
N ALA A 305 15.94 -1.29 -29.59
CA ALA A 305 16.49 -2.60 -29.21
C ALA A 305 17.90 -2.53 -28.60
N GLY A 306 18.11 -3.30 -27.53
CA GLY A 306 19.41 -3.40 -26.89
C GLY A 306 19.38 -4.10 -25.53
N SER A 307 20.51 -3.98 -24.83
CA SER A 307 20.62 -4.28 -23.41
C SER A 307 20.28 -3.03 -22.60
N PHE A 308 19.44 -3.19 -21.59
CA PHE A 308 19.02 -2.13 -20.68
C PHE A 308 19.49 -2.47 -19.28
N ASP A 309 20.52 -1.75 -18.81
CA ASP A 309 20.95 -1.72 -17.42
C ASP A 309 20.11 -0.68 -16.68
N VAL A 310 19.18 -1.14 -15.85
CA VAL A 310 18.20 -0.32 -15.15
C VAL A 310 18.56 -0.25 -13.67
N ASP A 311 18.68 0.96 -13.13
CA ASP A 311 18.73 1.20 -11.68
C ASP A 311 17.59 2.13 -11.27
N LEU A 312 17.02 1.88 -10.10
CA LEU A 312 15.96 2.66 -9.47
C LEU A 312 16.31 2.82 -8.00
N ALA A 313 16.20 4.02 -7.44
CA ALA A 313 16.36 4.26 -6.02
C ALA A 313 15.52 5.44 -5.56
N TRP A 314 14.84 5.28 -4.43
CA TRP A 314 14.03 6.29 -3.80
C TRP A 314 13.83 5.95 -2.32
N THR A 315 13.83 6.97 -1.49
CA THR A 315 13.54 6.86 -0.06
C THR A 315 12.60 7.98 0.33
N ARG A 316 11.48 7.61 0.93
CA ARG A 316 10.48 8.51 1.47
C ARG A 316 11.06 9.31 2.62
N ASN A 317 10.99 10.64 2.52
CA ASN A 317 11.24 11.55 3.63
C ASN A 317 9.99 12.31 4.05
N THR A 318 8.99 12.44 3.17
CA THR A 318 7.70 13.06 3.48
C THR A 318 6.52 12.15 3.17
N ILE A 319 5.43 12.34 3.91
CA ILE A 319 4.20 11.57 3.72
C ILE A 319 3.43 11.96 2.45
N SER A 320 3.77 13.09 1.82
CA SER A 320 3.07 13.64 0.65
C SER A 320 3.63 13.17 -0.70
N SER A 321 4.86 12.66 -0.73
CA SER A 321 5.50 12.24 -1.97
C SER A 321 4.87 10.99 -2.57
N SER A 322 4.49 11.07 -3.84
CA SER A 322 3.87 9.96 -4.57
C SER A 322 4.40 9.88 -6.00
N TRP A 323 4.61 8.65 -6.49
CA TRP A 323 5.02 8.38 -7.87
C TRP A 323 4.66 6.97 -8.30
N ALA A 324 4.52 6.78 -9.62
CA ALA A 324 4.35 5.51 -10.29
C ALA A 324 5.18 5.48 -11.58
N LEU A 325 5.96 4.43 -11.76
CA LEU A 325 6.85 4.17 -12.89
C LEU A 325 6.46 2.84 -13.53
N GLN A 326 6.18 2.88 -14.83
CA GLN A 326 5.94 1.71 -15.68
C GLN A 326 7.09 1.59 -16.69
N LEU A 327 7.67 0.40 -16.77
CA LEU A 327 8.67 0.00 -17.77
C LEU A 327 8.05 -1.08 -18.64
N ASP A 328 7.82 -0.79 -19.92
CA ASP A 328 7.30 -1.75 -20.88
C ASP A 328 8.43 -2.27 -21.76
N PHE A 329 8.80 -3.53 -21.56
CA PHE A 329 9.79 -4.20 -22.41
C PHE A 329 9.11 -4.79 -23.63
N GLY A 330 9.60 -4.42 -24.82
CA GLY A 330 9.24 -5.08 -26.08
C GLY A 330 9.51 -6.58 -26.06
N VAL A 331 9.15 -7.28 -27.13
CA VAL A 331 9.35 -8.73 -27.17
C VAL A 331 10.83 -9.09 -27.05
N GLU A 332 11.09 -10.25 -26.45
CA GLU A 332 12.46 -10.71 -26.22
C GLU A 332 13.15 -10.99 -27.56
N GLN A 333 14.30 -10.36 -27.80
CA GLN A 333 15.17 -10.82 -28.89
C GLN A 333 15.73 -12.21 -28.51
N PRO A 334 15.88 -13.13 -29.47
CA PRO A 334 16.42 -14.45 -29.16
C PRO A 334 17.86 -14.39 -28.60
N ALA A 335 17.95 -14.61 -27.26
CA ALA A 335 19.05 -15.11 -26.40
C ALA A 335 20.14 -14.17 -25.82
N ALA A 336 20.24 -14.11 -24.49
CA ALA A 336 21.22 -14.80 -23.62
C ALA A 336 20.87 -14.57 -22.11
N GLN A 337 21.00 -15.59 -21.27
CA GLN A 337 20.58 -15.56 -19.85
C GLN A 337 21.38 -14.55 -19.00
N THR A 338 20.66 -13.73 -18.22
CA THR A 338 21.23 -12.77 -17.24
C THR A 338 21.08 -13.27 -15.80
N THR A 339 22.11 -13.02 -14.98
CA THR A 339 22.17 -13.35 -13.54
C THR A 339 21.70 -12.16 -12.69
N THR A 340 20.98 -12.45 -11.59
CA THR A 340 20.51 -11.44 -10.62
C THR A 340 21.29 -11.57 -9.31
N ALA A 341 21.73 -10.45 -8.72
CA ALA A 341 22.22 -10.39 -7.34
C ALA A 341 21.52 -9.26 -6.60
N ARG A 342 20.91 -9.52 -5.42
CA ARG A 342 20.50 -8.45 -4.51
C ARG A 342 20.26 -8.92 -3.06
N SER A 343 20.58 -8.04 -2.11
CA SER A 343 20.25 -8.15 -0.69
C SER A 343 19.10 -7.19 -0.32
N LEU A 344 18.14 -7.67 0.49
CA LEU A 344 17.15 -6.84 1.18
C LEU A 344 17.55 -6.75 2.65
N SER A 345 17.73 -5.54 3.16
CA SER A 345 18.01 -5.30 4.58
C SER A 345 16.73 -4.84 5.27
N ALA A 346 16.09 -5.75 6.01
CA ALA A 346 15.09 -5.35 7.00
C ALA A 346 15.85 -4.82 8.22
N THR A 347 15.49 -3.62 8.71
CA THR A 347 16.00 -3.12 9.98
C THR A 347 15.56 -4.09 11.09
N PRO A 348 16.46 -4.81 11.79
CA PRO A 348 16.05 -5.73 12.83
C PRO A 348 15.51 -4.93 14.02
N GLN A 349 14.22 -5.07 14.32
CA GLN A 349 13.74 -4.79 15.67
C GLN A 349 14.27 -5.89 16.58
N ILE A 350 15.22 -5.53 17.45
CA ILE A 350 15.68 -6.39 18.53
C ILE A 350 14.55 -6.45 19.56
N THR A 351 13.68 -7.44 19.45
CA THR A 351 12.82 -7.84 20.57
C THR A 351 13.60 -8.85 21.39
N THR A 352 14.17 -8.42 22.52
CA THR A 352 14.69 -9.33 23.53
C THR A 352 13.52 -10.11 24.14
N GLN A 353 13.22 -11.29 23.58
CA GLN A 353 12.47 -12.32 24.28
C GLN A 353 13.41 -12.96 25.31
N SER A 354 13.14 -12.73 26.59
CA SER A 354 13.70 -13.55 27.66
C SER A 354 13.10 -14.95 27.58
N VAL A 355 13.88 -15.88 27.03
CA VAL A 355 13.57 -17.32 27.07
C VAL A 355 13.66 -17.78 28.53
N SER A 356 12.54 -18.07 29.18
CA SER A 356 12.55 -18.90 30.38
C SER A 356 12.72 -20.35 29.92
N LEU A 357 13.95 -20.86 30.01
CA LEU A 357 14.24 -22.27 29.79
C LEU A 357 13.57 -23.08 30.90
N GLY A 358 12.76 -24.03 30.44
CA GLY A 358 11.89 -24.87 31.24
C GLY A 358 12.64 -25.77 32.22
N THR A 359 11.91 -26.07 33.27
CA THR A 359 12.22 -27.01 34.34
C THR A 359 12.49 -28.40 33.79
N GLU A 360 13.71 -28.90 33.99
CA GLU A 360 14.07 -30.31 33.83
C GLU A 360 13.42 -31.12 34.96
N TYR A 361 12.65 -32.16 34.62
CA TYR A 361 12.14 -33.13 35.61
C TYR A 361 13.20 -34.19 35.86
N THR A 362 13.90 -34.11 36.98
CA THR A 362 14.70 -35.23 37.51
C THR A 362 13.97 -35.86 38.70
N LYS A 363 13.68 -37.16 38.59
CA LYS A 363 13.10 -37.98 39.65
C LYS A 363 14.15 -38.17 40.76
N SER A 364 13.89 -37.68 41.97
CA SER A 364 14.69 -38.01 43.16
C SER A 364 13.83 -38.15 44.40
N THR A 365 14.26 -39.08 45.25
CA THR A 365 13.57 -39.66 46.40
C THR A 365 13.93 -38.89 47.68
N LYS A 366 12.95 -38.77 48.59
CA LYS A 366 13.03 -38.39 50.03
C LYS A 366 12.86 -36.91 50.43
N ARG A 367 11.78 -36.70 51.22
CA ARG A 367 11.68 -36.03 52.54
C ARG A 367 12.54 -34.78 52.81
N GLY A 368 11.88 -33.67 53.16
CA GLY A 368 12.44 -32.59 53.97
C GLY A 368 11.82 -31.22 53.67
N ASP A 369 11.22 -30.62 54.70
CA ASP A 369 10.70 -29.25 54.72
C ASP A 369 11.75 -28.16 54.43
N TRP A 370 11.23 -26.95 54.17
CA TRP A 370 11.74 -25.60 54.49
C TRP A 370 11.91 -24.61 53.32
N SER A 371 11.60 -23.38 53.71
CA SER A 371 11.29 -22.11 53.04
C SER A 371 12.46 -21.32 52.40
N THR A 372 12.11 -20.13 51.86
CA THR A 372 12.90 -18.89 51.55
C THR A 372 13.52 -18.78 50.15
N THR A 373 13.82 -17.62 49.54
CA THR A 373 13.41 -16.19 49.55
C THR A 373 14.14 -15.52 48.35
N SER A 374 13.51 -14.52 47.72
CA SER A 374 13.96 -13.46 46.78
C SER A 374 15.32 -13.49 46.05
N THR A 375 15.35 -12.94 44.82
CA THR A 375 16.07 -11.67 44.52
C THR A 375 15.69 -11.09 43.15
N SER A 376 15.42 -9.77 43.11
CA SER A 376 15.22 -8.99 41.89
C SER A 376 16.55 -8.35 41.47
N ARG A 377 16.80 -8.23 40.16
CA ARG A 377 17.90 -7.42 39.61
C ARG A 377 17.34 -6.34 38.70
N ARG A 378 17.70 -5.10 39.04
CA ARG A 378 17.53 -3.88 38.22
C ARG A 378 18.50 -3.91 37.04
N SER A 379 18.04 -3.43 35.89
CA SER A 379 18.89 -3.08 34.74
C SER A 379 18.96 -1.57 34.60
N TYR A 380 20.15 -1.06 34.28
CA TYR A 380 20.46 0.35 34.07
C TYR A 380 20.27 0.75 32.60
N THR A 381 19.71 1.92 32.35
CA THR A 381 19.57 2.55 31.02
C THR A 381 20.73 3.51 30.77
N LEU A 382 21.40 3.39 29.62
CA LEU A 382 22.37 4.37 29.10
C LEU A 382 21.62 5.46 28.32
N PHE A 383 21.88 6.73 28.65
CA PHE A 383 21.46 7.90 27.88
C PHE A 383 22.53 8.24 26.84
N SER A 384 22.11 8.40 25.58
CA SER A 384 22.93 8.99 24.51
C SER A 384 22.78 10.51 24.51
N ALA A 385 23.90 11.22 24.52
CA ALA A 385 23.98 12.67 24.43
C ALA A 385 23.88 13.15 22.98
N ILE A 386 23.07 14.18 22.73
CA ILE A 386 23.04 14.95 21.48
C ILE A 386 23.87 16.21 21.68
N VAL A 387 24.88 16.41 20.83
CA VAL A 387 25.67 17.65 20.73
C VAL A 387 25.06 18.50 19.63
N LEU A 388 24.55 19.67 19.98
CA LEU A 388 24.09 20.70 19.04
C LEU A 388 25.22 21.73 18.88
N VAL A 389 25.72 21.90 17.66
CA VAL A 389 26.70 22.94 17.31
C VAL A 389 25.93 24.14 16.74
N CYS A 390 25.99 25.28 17.42
CA CYS A 390 25.57 26.57 16.87
C CYS A 390 26.82 27.30 16.35
N ILE A 391 26.78 27.72 15.08
CA ILE A 391 27.73 28.69 14.50
C ILE A 391 26.98 30.01 14.36
N PHE A 392 27.51 31.05 15.00
CA PHE A 392 27.11 32.44 14.79
C PHE A 392 27.92 33.06 13.64
N ALA A 393 27.23 33.76 12.76
CA ALA A 393 27.70 34.99 12.10
C ALA A 393 26.47 35.86 11.78
#